data_AF-A0A924ZXU8-F1
#
_entry.id   AF-A0A924ZXU8-F1
#
_cell.length_a   1.000
_cell.length_b   1.000
_cell.length_c   1.000
_cell.angle_alpha   90.00
_cell.angle_beta   90.00
_cell.angle_gamma   90.00
#
_symmetry.space_group_name_H-M   'P 1'
#
loop_
_entity.id
_entity.type
_entity.pdbx_description
1 polymer ?
#
loop_
_entity_poly.entity_id
_entity_poly.type
_entity_poly.pdbx_seq_one_letter_code
_entity_poly.pdbx_strand_id
1 'polypeptide(L)'
;MNQFGIVDKYLKACDRLSRDGYEARLYQSSDMAVYDLVQSLIHFMPHKNKIAVNSKGSHLVEVVTSLALKNQNQIIYKKDHENTIAFLETLGSNVHFFYWVRENEITGEEYYSDAQCEEIRSVLNRKKIFSLQVTSRPTMTAQLFPIDAASYTVIVQSPSIFKFNQEAAVVYFSEKQKIPFGLAAIQDMGGHESFIQRPEASSSRSDRVIVQCDQALQIKGYLNLKSSEAFVANEFPSWVTDKWVTWWPEITQPSTLKGLLILASDYIERNPDYLDQIKNAEAQIKQLSRWKI
;
A
#
# COMPACT_ATOMS: atom_id res chain seq x y z
N MET A 1 7.82 0.26 -28.50
CA MET A 1 8.43 -0.88 -27.77
C MET A 1 7.73 -2.16 -28.19
N ASN A 2 8.46 -3.26 -28.40
CA ASN A 2 7.89 -4.53 -28.87
C ASN A 2 7.14 -5.24 -27.71
N GLN A 3 5.85 -5.56 -27.88
CA GLN A 3 4.99 -6.13 -26.83
C GLN A 3 5.57 -7.42 -26.23
N PHE A 4 6.24 -8.25 -27.03
CA PHE A 4 6.90 -9.47 -26.57
C PHE A 4 8.04 -9.23 -25.56
N GLY A 5 8.78 -8.13 -25.71
CA GLY A 5 9.86 -7.77 -24.79
C GLY A 5 9.37 -7.25 -23.44
N ILE A 6 8.15 -6.70 -23.39
CA ILE A 6 7.52 -6.22 -22.16
C ILE A 6 7.02 -7.42 -21.33
N VAL A 7 6.40 -8.40 -21.98
CA VAL A 7 5.90 -9.62 -21.32
C VAL A 7 7.04 -10.42 -20.69
N ASP A 8 8.16 -10.64 -21.40
CA ASP A 8 9.31 -11.36 -20.85
C ASP A 8 9.95 -10.63 -19.65
N LYS A 9 10.03 -9.30 -19.68
CA LYS A 9 10.50 -8.49 -18.55
C LYS A 9 9.56 -8.59 -17.34
N TYR A 10 8.25 -8.55 -17.58
CA TYR A 10 7.24 -8.70 -16.55
C TYR A 10 7.32 -10.06 -15.86
N LEU A 11 7.36 -11.14 -16.65
CA LEU A 11 7.45 -12.51 -16.13
C LEU A 11 8.72 -12.69 -15.28
N LYS A 12 9.88 -12.24 -15.78
CA LYS A 12 11.14 -12.26 -15.02
C LYS A 12 11.06 -11.48 -13.70
N ALA A 13 10.34 -10.37 -13.67
CA ALA A 13 10.16 -9.59 -12.43
C ALA A 13 9.25 -10.31 -11.43
N CYS A 14 8.19 -10.96 -11.90
CA CYS A 14 7.30 -11.80 -11.08
C CYS A 14 8.03 -13.04 -10.55
N ASP A 15 8.83 -13.71 -11.39
CA ASP A 15 9.64 -14.87 -11.00
C ASP A 15 10.66 -14.52 -9.92
N ARG A 16 11.27 -13.33 -9.99
CA ARG A 16 12.20 -12.81 -8.96
C ARG A 16 11.54 -12.56 -7.61
N LEU A 17 10.23 -12.30 -7.59
CA LEU A 17 9.46 -12.05 -6.37
C LEU A 17 8.82 -13.32 -5.80
N SER A 18 8.58 -14.30 -6.66
CA SER A 18 8.05 -15.61 -6.30
C SER A 18 9.10 -16.44 -5.57
N ARG A 19 8.68 -17.36 -4.70
CA ARG A 19 9.56 -18.34 -4.04
C ARG A 19 8.82 -19.67 -3.89
N ASP A 20 9.55 -20.71 -3.52
CA ASP A 20 8.97 -22.03 -3.23
C ASP A 20 7.80 -21.89 -2.22
N GLY A 21 6.58 -22.17 -2.68
CA GLY A 21 5.35 -22.09 -1.88
C GLY A 21 4.44 -20.89 -2.17
N TYR A 22 4.89 -19.87 -2.91
CA TYR A 22 4.03 -18.76 -3.34
C TYR A 22 4.47 -18.10 -4.66
N GLU A 23 3.47 -17.66 -5.42
CA GLU A 23 3.65 -16.85 -6.62
C GLU A 23 3.40 -15.37 -6.30
N ALA A 24 4.08 -14.51 -7.05
CA ALA A 24 3.92 -13.06 -6.98
C ALA A 24 3.53 -12.51 -8.36
N ARG A 25 2.60 -11.55 -8.37
CA ARG A 25 2.21 -10.81 -9.59
C ARG A 25 2.32 -9.32 -9.36
N LEU A 26 2.94 -8.65 -10.32
CA LEU A 26 3.09 -7.20 -10.31
C LEU A 26 1.92 -6.51 -11.00
N TYR A 27 1.55 -5.34 -10.48
CA TYR A 27 0.54 -4.45 -11.01
C TYR A 27 0.99 -3.00 -10.90
N GLN A 28 0.61 -2.19 -11.88
CA GLN A 28 0.91 -0.75 -11.89
C GLN A 28 0.24 -0.01 -10.72
N SER A 29 -0.92 -0.47 -10.27
CA SER A 29 -1.63 0.12 -9.12
C SER A 29 -2.35 -0.94 -8.30
N SER A 30 -2.67 -0.58 -7.05
CA SER A 30 -3.48 -1.41 -6.17
C SER A 30 -4.90 -1.61 -6.70
N ASP A 31 -5.48 -0.61 -7.35
CA ASP A 31 -6.79 -0.74 -7.98
C ASP A 31 -6.78 -1.84 -9.04
N MET A 32 -5.75 -1.88 -9.89
CA MET A 32 -5.60 -2.94 -10.90
C MET A 32 -5.39 -4.32 -10.25
N ALA A 33 -4.57 -4.38 -9.22
CA ALA A 33 -4.31 -5.60 -8.47
C ALA A 33 -5.58 -6.17 -7.84
N VAL A 34 -6.33 -5.33 -7.12
CA VAL A 34 -7.59 -5.72 -6.47
C VAL A 34 -8.67 -6.03 -7.50
N TYR A 35 -8.75 -5.26 -8.59
CA TYR A 35 -9.70 -5.52 -9.66
C TYR A 35 -9.50 -6.91 -10.27
N ASP A 36 -8.28 -7.22 -10.71
CA ASP A 36 -7.97 -8.50 -11.36
C ASP A 36 -8.21 -9.66 -10.37
N LEU A 37 -7.74 -9.51 -9.13
CA LEU A 37 -7.90 -10.52 -8.10
C LEU A 37 -9.36 -10.80 -7.75
N VAL A 38 -10.16 -9.76 -7.48
CA VAL A 38 -11.57 -9.91 -7.11
C VAL A 38 -12.36 -10.51 -8.27
N GLN A 39 -12.15 -10.02 -9.49
CA GLN A 39 -12.78 -10.56 -10.69
C GLN A 39 -12.42 -12.05 -10.83
N SER A 40 -11.14 -12.40 -10.69
CA SER A 40 -10.66 -13.78 -10.79
C SER A 40 -11.26 -14.69 -9.73
N LEU A 41 -11.34 -14.25 -8.47
CA LEU A 41 -11.94 -15.04 -7.38
C LEU A 41 -13.44 -15.26 -7.55
N ILE A 42 -14.17 -14.30 -8.12
CA ILE A 42 -15.58 -14.45 -8.45
C ILE A 42 -15.75 -15.50 -9.57
N HIS A 43 -14.94 -15.41 -10.63
CA HIS A 43 -14.99 -16.36 -11.76
C HIS A 43 -14.53 -17.77 -11.36
N PHE A 44 -13.58 -17.87 -10.44
CA PHE A 44 -13.04 -19.13 -9.95
C PHE A 44 -14.04 -19.90 -9.08
N MET A 45 -14.90 -19.21 -8.32
CA MET A 45 -15.86 -19.82 -7.40
C MET A 45 -17.31 -19.41 -7.69
N PRO A 46 -17.87 -19.70 -8.88
CA PRO A 46 -19.19 -19.19 -9.29
C PRO A 46 -20.36 -19.73 -8.45
N HIS A 47 -20.14 -20.79 -7.67
CA HIS A 47 -21.13 -21.37 -6.76
C HIS A 47 -21.23 -20.64 -5.41
N LYS A 48 -20.28 -19.74 -5.12
CA LYS A 48 -20.35 -18.81 -4.00
C LYS A 48 -21.01 -17.51 -4.49
N ASN A 49 -21.65 -16.78 -3.61
CA ASN A 49 -22.42 -15.58 -3.99
C ASN A 49 -22.35 -14.44 -2.96
N LYS A 50 -21.47 -14.56 -1.97
CA LYS A 50 -21.30 -13.56 -0.91
C LYS A 50 -19.86 -13.12 -0.81
N ILE A 51 -19.65 -11.83 -0.54
CA ILE A 51 -18.33 -11.26 -0.26
C ILE A 51 -18.42 -10.57 1.09
N ALA A 52 -17.54 -10.94 2.02
CA ALA A 52 -17.46 -10.31 3.33
C ALA A 52 -16.40 -9.20 3.30
N VAL A 53 -16.68 -8.07 3.91
CA VAL A 53 -15.85 -6.87 3.81
C VAL A 53 -15.69 -6.22 5.17
N ASN A 54 -14.46 -5.83 5.48
CA ASN A 54 -14.12 -4.92 6.56
C ASN A 54 -13.63 -3.60 5.96
N SER A 55 -14.46 -2.57 6.04
CA SER A 55 -14.30 -1.33 5.29
C SER A 55 -13.24 -0.37 5.81
N LYS A 56 -12.69 -0.59 7.01
CA LYS A 56 -11.81 0.33 7.78
C LYS A 56 -10.91 1.26 6.95
N GLY A 57 -11.50 2.37 6.45
CA GLY A 57 -10.81 3.49 5.80
C GLY A 57 -10.08 3.20 4.48
N SER A 58 -10.21 2.01 3.88
CA SER A 58 -9.48 1.65 2.66
C SER A 58 -10.26 2.02 1.40
N HIS A 59 -9.65 2.80 0.51
CA HIS A 59 -10.25 3.17 -0.78
C HIS A 59 -10.50 1.97 -1.70
N LEU A 60 -9.69 0.92 -1.59
CA LEU A 60 -9.79 -0.28 -2.42
C LEU A 60 -11.07 -1.07 -2.13
N VAL A 61 -11.76 -0.78 -1.02
CA VAL A 61 -13.10 -1.33 -0.75
C VAL A 61 -14.10 -0.94 -1.84
N GLU A 62 -13.96 0.24 -2.45
CA GLU A 62 -14.83 0.71 -3.54
C GLU A 62 -14.69 -0.17 -4.78
N VAL A 63 -13.47 -0.64 -5.08
CA VAL A 63 -13.21 -1.59 -6.18
C VAL A 63 -13.87 -2.93 -5.90
N VAL A 64 -13.69 -3.47 -4.69
CA VAL A 64 -14.27 -4.75 -4.27
C VAL A 64 -15.81 -4.71 -4.35
N THR A 65 -16.40 -3.68 -3.77
CA THR A 65 -17.86 -3.52 -3.70
C THR A 65 -18.48 -3.29 -5.08
N SER A 66 -17.84 -2.48 -5.93
CA SER A 66 -18.28 -2.28 -7.32
C SER A 66 -18.30 -3.57 -8.11
N LEU A 67 -17.25 -4.39 -8.01
CA LEU A 67 -17.17 -5.68 -8.69
C LEU A 67 -18.16 -6.71 -8.12
N ALA A 68 -18.35 -6.73 -6.80
CA ALA A 68 -19.33 -7.58 -6.16
C ALA A 68 -20.74 -7.27 -6.68
N LEU A 69 -21.14 -6.00 -6.69
CA LEU A 69 -22.45 -5.56 -7.17
C LEU A 69 -22.65 -5.83 -8.66
N LYS A 70 -21.63 -5.56 -9.49
CA LYS A 70 -21.65 -5.86 -10.93
C LYS A 70 -21.93 -7.34 -11.20
N ASN A 71 -21.37 -8.23 -10.37
CA ASN A 71 -21.55 -9.68 -10.47
C ASN A 71 -22.72 -10.20 -9.61
N GLN A 72 -23.62 -9.34 -9.13
CA GLN A 72 -24.79 -9.70 -8.32
C GLN A 72 -24.47 -10.48 -7.03
N ASN A 73 -23.28 -10.27 -6.48
CA ASN A 73 -22.87 -10.84 -5.21
C ASN A 73 -23.44 -10.04 -4.03
N GLN A 74 -23.86 -10.73 -2.98
CA GLN A 74 -24.26 -10.08 -1.73
C GLN A 74 -23.02 -9.63 -0.95
N ILE A 75 -23.00 -8.37 -0.52
CA ILE A 75 -21.92 -7.86 0.33
C ILE A 75 -22.34 -7.95 1.80
N ILE A 76 -21.48 -8.52 2.64
CA ILE A 76 -21.65 -8.57 4.09
C ILE A 76 -20.60 -7.67 4.73
N TYR A 77 -21.04 -6.56 5.32
CA TYR A 77 -20.15 -5.66 6.04
C TYR A 77 -19.99 -6.09 7.49
N LYS A 78 -18.74 -6.18 7.94
CA LYS A 78 -18.42 -6.23 9.37
C LYS A 78 -18.79 -4.89 10.01
N LYS A 79 -19.48 -4.91 11.15
CA LYS A 79 -19.79 -3.68 11.91
C LYS A 79 -18.57 -3.18 12.67
N ASP A 80 -18.41 -1.86 12.84
CA ASP A 80 -17.21 -1.28 13.46
C ASP A 80 -16.92 -1.80 14.87
N HIS A 81 -17.94 -1.88 15.73
CA HIS A 81 -17.82 -2.34 17.12
C HIS A 81 -17.74 -3.87 17.28
N GLU A 82 -17.95 -4.63 16.21
CA GLU A 82 -17.94 -6.08 16.26
C GLU A 82 -16.50 -6.61 16.35
N ASN A 83 -16.27 -7.66 17.14
CA ASN A 83 -14.98 -8.32 17.12
C ASN A 83 -14.77 -9.04 15.77
N THR A 84 -13.59 -8.88 15.16
CA THR A 84 -13.31 -9.44 13.83
C THR A 84 -13.43 -10.96 13.81
N ILE A 85 -12.89 -11.66 14.81
CA ILE A 85 -12.95 -13.12 14.87
C ILE A 85 -14.39 -13.60 15.06
N ALA A 86 -15.15 -12.96 15.95
CA ALA A 86 -16.57 -13.28 16.15
C ALA A 86 -17.37 -13.09 14.84
N PHE A 87 -17.12 -12.01 14.10
CA PHE A 87 -17.72 -11.79 12.77
C PHE A 87 -17.37 -12.91 11.79
N LEU A 88 -16.08 -13.29 11.70
CA LEU A 88 -15.62 -14.38 10.83
C LEU A 88 -16.30 -15.72 11.19
N GLU A 89 -16.66 -15.93 12.46
CA GLU A 89 -17.38 -17.12 12.87
C GLU A 89 -18.81 -17.19 12.33
N THR A 90 -19.44 -16.05 12.05
CA THR A 90 -20.78 -16.01 11.43
C THR A 90 -20.77 -16.32 9.93
N LEU A 91 -19.61 -16.27 9.28
CA LEU A 91 -19.50 -16.48 7.84
C LEU A 91 -19.71 -17.95 7.46
N GLY A 92 -20.55 -18.17 6.44
CA GLY A 92 -20.85 -19.48 5.87
C GLY A 92 -19.96 -19.85 4.68
N SER A 93 -20.14 -21.07 4.17
CA SER A 93 -19.38 -21.62 3.03
C SER A 93 -19.66 -20.95 1.69
N ASN A 94 -20.75 -20.18 1.59
CA ASN A 94 -21.13 -19.41 0.39
C ASN A 94 -20.37 -18.08 0.23
N VAL A 95 -19.45 -17.76 1.13
CA VAL A 95 -18.59 -16.57 1.06
C VAL A 95 -17.36 -16.85 0.22
N HIS A 96 -17.16 -16.08 -0.87
CA HIS A 96 -15.98 -16.13 -1.72
C HIS A 96 -14.72 -15.87 -0.91
N PHE A 97 -14.63 -14.65 -0.39
CA PHE A 97 -13.50 -14.14 0.36
C PHE A 97 -13.96 -13.12 1.41
N PHE A 98 -13.07 -12.88 2.37
CA PHE A 98 -13.13 -11.77 3.31
C PHE A 98 -12.06 -10.75 2.93
N TYR A 99 -12.51 -9.54 2.57
CA TYR A 99 -11.65 -8.39 2.32
C TYR A 99 -11.35 -7.67 3.63
N TRP A 100 -10.07 -7.40 3.89
CA TRP A 100 -9.65 -6.62 5.04
C TRP A 100 -8.28 -5.99 4.83
N VAL A 101 -8.03 -4.92 5.58
CA VAL A 101 -6.79 -4.17 5.52
C VAL A 101 -6.07 -4.26 6.86
N ARG A 102 -4.78 -4.56 6.83
CA ARG A 102 -3.95 -4.64 8.05
C ARG A 102 -3.75 -3.27 8.67
N GLU A 103 -3.49 -2.30 7.82
CA GLU A 103 -3.17 -0.93 8.15
C GLU A 103 -3.76 -0.03 7.07
N ASN A 104 -3.99 1.24 7.39
CA ASN A 104 -4.45 2.21 6.41
C ASN A 104 -3.37 2.42 5.34
N GLU A 105 -3.70 2.29 4.04
CA GLU A 105 -2.67 2.39 2.99
C GLU A 105 -2.09 3.80 2.86
N ILE A 106 -2.89 4.80 3.24
CA ILE A 106 -2.53 6.21 3.22
C ILE A 106 -1.80 6.54 4.51
N THR A 107 -2.44 6.40 5.69
CA THR A 107 -1.88 6.89 6.96
C THR A 107 -0.81 5.97 7.56
N GLY A 108 -0.81 4.68 7.21
CA GLY A 108 0.02 3.66 7.84
C GLY A 108 -0.42 3.27 9.26
N GLU A 109 -1.59 3.75 9.72
CA GLU A 109 -2.18 3.36 11.00
C GLU A 109 -2.46 1.86 11.01
N GLU A 110 -1.85 1.15 11.96
CA GLU A 110 -2.05 -0.30 12.12
C GLU A 110 -3.40 -0.59 12.76
N TYR A 111 -4.26 -1.33 12.06
CA TYR A 111 -5.52 -1.81 12.59
C TYR A 111 -5.40 -3.18 13.28
N TYR A 112 -4.40 -3.96 12.86
CA TYR A 112 -4.16 -5.32 13.33
C TYR A 112 -2.67 -5.57 13.56
N SER A 113 -2.35 -6.18 14.70
CA SER A 113 -1.01 -6.72 14.97
C SER A 113 -0.73 -7.98 14.14
N ASP A 114 0.53 -8.41 14.07
CA ASP A 114 0.89 -9.64 13.34
C ASP A 114 0.17 -10.88 13.92
N ALA A 115 0.06 -10.98 15.25
CA ALA A 115 -0.66 -12.08 15.90
C ALA A 115 -2.15 -12.11 15.52
N GLN A 116 -2.79 -10.94 15.46
CA GLN A 116 -4.18 -10.83 15.02
C GLN A 116 -4.35 -11.17 13.54
N CYS A 117 -3.38 -10.79 12.70
CA CYS A 117 -3.37 -11.15 11.29
C CYS A 117 -3.32 -12.67 11.11
N GLU A 118 -2.46 -13.37 11.87
CA GLU A 118 -2.38 -14.83 11.83
C GLU A 118 -3.66 -15.50 12.34
N GLU A 119 -4.27 -14.97 13.39
CA GLU A 119 -5.54 -15.48 13.90
C GLU A 119 -6.65 -15.37 12.84
N ILE A 120 -6.77 -14.21 12.18
CA ILE A 120 -7.73 -13.98 11.08
C ILE A 120 -7.50 -14.99 9.94
N ARG A 121 -6.25 -15.17 9.51
CA ARG A 121 -5.88 -16.11 8.44
C ARG A 121 -6.19 -17.55 8.83
N SER A 122 -5.88 -17.94 10.07
CA SER A 122 -6.14 -19.28 10.60
C SER A 122 -7.63 -19.62 10.58
N VAL A 123 -8.48 -18.70 11.04
CA VAL A 123 -9.95 -18.87 11.02
C VAL A 123 -10.46 -19.02 9.59
N LEU A 124 -10.02 -18.15 8.67
CA LEU A 124 -10.43 -18.19 7.26
C LEU A 124 -9.98 -19.47 6.55
N ASN A 125 -8.75 -19.91 6.79
CA ASN A 125 -8.21 -21.18 6.28
C ASN A 125 -9.03 -22.37 6.75
N ARG A 126 -9.34 -22.44 8.06
CA ARG A 126 -10.18 -23.50 8.63
C ARG A 126 -11.56 -23.54 7.97
N LYS A 127 -12.11 -22.37 7.63
CA LYS A 127 -13.43 -22.23 6.98
C LYS A 127 -13.38 -22.34 5.46
N LYS A 128 -12.19 -22.47 4.85
CA LYS A 128 -12.00 -22.49 3.39
C LYS A 128 -12.59 -21.24 2.70
N ILE A 129 -12.43 -20.09 3.35
CA ILE A 129 -12.80 -18.78 2.82
C ILE A 129 -11.50 -18.06 2.47
N PHE A 130 -11.45 -17.45 1.28
CA PHE A 130 -10.26 -16.70 0.89
C PHE A 130 -10.06 -15.46 1.77
N SER A 131 -8.86 -15.27 2.30
CA SER A 131 -8.44 -14.05 2.97
C SER A 131 -7.83 -13.14 1.91
N LEU A 132 -8.49 -12.03 1.60
CA LEU A 132 -7.94 -10.98 0.76
C LEU A 132 -7.44 -9.87 1.68
N GLN A 133 -6.16 -9.93 2.02
CA GLN A 133 -5.52 -8.98 2.92
C GLN A 133 -4.78 -7.91 2.15
N VAL A 134 -5.07 -6.63 2.42
CA VAL A 134 -4.25 -5.51 1.94
C VAL A 134 -3.27 -5.07 3.01
N THR A 135 -2.02 -4.81 2.61
CA THR A 135 -0.98 -4.22 3.49
C THR A 135 -0.04 -3.34 2.68
N SER A 136 0.56 -2.33 3.32
CA SER A 136 1.60 -1.52 2.71
C SER A 136 3.02 -1.96 3.07
N ARG A 137 3.16 -2.84 4.06
CA ARG A 137 4.46 -3.39 4.43
C ARG A 137 4.81 -4.51 3.46
N PRO A 138 6.07 -4.57 2.99
CA PRO A 138 6.61 -5.85 2.56
C PRO A 138 6.71 -6.71 3.82
N THR A 139 5.65 -7.41 4.18
CA THR A 139 5.71 -8.53 5.12
C THR A 139 6.43 -9.68 4.42
N MET A 140 7.70 -9.48 4.09
CA MET A 140 8.56 -10.47 3.46
C MET A 140 9.63 -10.94 4.44
N THR A 141 9.25 -11.15 5.69
CA THR A 141 9.83 -12.29 6.40
C THR A 141 9.20 -13.54 5.79
N ALA A 142 10.02 -14.43 5.25
CA ALA A 142 9.62 -15.73 4.67
C ALA A 142 8.81 -16.64 5.62
N GLN A 143 8.58 -16.19 6.86
CA GLN A 143 7.83 -16.84 7.92
C GLN A 143 6.31 -16.49 7.91
N LEU A 144 5.85 -15.55 7.08
CA LEU A 144 4.45 -15.05 7.09
C LEU A 144 3.54 -15.62 6.00
N PHE A 145 4.09 -16.29 4.98
CA PHE A 145 3.29 -17.23 4.19
C PHE A 145 3.36 -18.56 4.93
N PRO A 146 2.24 -19.11 5.41
CA PRO A 146 2.26 -20.46 5.93
C PRO A 146 2.84 -21.35 4.83
N ILE A 147 3.92 -22.06 5.16
CA ILE A 147 4.63 -23.03 4.31
C ILE A 147 3.64 -24.08 3.76
N ASP A 148 2.47 -24.20 4.40
CA ASP A 148 1.31 -24.87 3.85
C ASP A 148 0.81 -24.16 2.59
N ALA A 149 1.30 -24.68 1.47
CA ALA A 149 0.86 -24.38 0.11
C ALA A 149 -0.67 -24.52 -0.12
N ALA A 150 -1.48 -24.91 0.87
CA ALA A 150 -2.94 -24.96 0.80
C ALA A 150 -3.65 -23.76 1.48
N SER A 151 -2.91 -22.70 1.83
CA SER A 151 -3.51 -21.52 2.45
C SER A 151 -4.52 -20.87 1.49
N TYR A 152 -5.66 -20.43 2.00
CA TYR A 152 -6.66 -19.59 1.34
C TYR A 152 -6.28 -18.10 1.48
N THR A 153 -5.00 -17.80 1.67
CA THR A 153 -4.52 -16.43 1.90
C THR A 153 -4.01 -15.83 0.60
N VAL A 154 -4.44 -14.61 0.33
CA VAL A 154 -3.92 -13.74 -0.73
C VAL A 154 -3.56 -12.40 -0.09
N ILE A 155 -2.34 -11.93 -0.34
CA ILE A 155 -1.84 -10.67 0.18
C ILE A 155 -1.64 -9.71 -0.97
N VAL A 156 -2.37 -8.59 -0.94
CA VAL A 156 -2.16 -7.45 -1.82
C VAL A 156 -1.27 -6.47 -1.10
N GLN A 157 -0.05 -6.36 -1.57
CA GLN A 157 0.88 -5.33 -1.15
C GLN A 157 0.61 -4.07 -1.96
N SER A 158 -0.03 -3.08 -1.33
CA SER A 158 -0.29 -1.77 -1.91
C SER A 158 0.92 -0.85 -1.68
N PRO A 159 1.36 -0.08 -2.67
CA PRO A 159 2.32 0.98 -2.41
C PRO A 159 1.72 1.97 -1.39
N SER A 160 2.53 2.37 -0.41
CA SER A 160 2.18 3.47 0.49
C SER A 160 2.83 4.73 -0.03
N ILE A 161 2.10 5.83 0.04
CA ILE A 161 2.62 7.19 -0.20
C ILE A 161 3.84 7.52 0.67
N PHE A 162 4.04 6.77 1.76
CA PHE A 162 5.12 7.00 2.70
C PHE A 162 6.23 5.93 2.67
N LYS A 163 6.13 4.93 1.79
CA LYS A 163 7.19 3.91 1.62
C LYS A 163 7.79 4.06 0.23
N PHE A 164 8.80 4.94 0.18
CA PHE A 164 9.48 5.52 -0.98
C PHE A 164 10.11 4.56 -2.01
N ASN A 165 9.99 3.24 -1.83
CA ASN A 165 10.60 2.22 -2.70
C ASN A 165 9.57 1.30 -3.39
N GLN A 166 8.27 1.63 -3.34
CA GLN A 166 7.21 0.83 -3.95
C GLN A 166 6.38 1.69 -4.91
N GLU A 167 6.68 1.58 -6.19
CA GLU A 167 5.91 2.22 -7.27
C GLU A 167 4.81 1.30 -7.81
N ALA A 168 4.89 0.00 -7.53
CA ALA A 168 3.98 -1.03 -8.04
C ALA A 168 3.31 -1.80 -6.89
N ALA A 169 2.07 -2.23 -7.12
CA ALA A 169 1.39 -3.17 -6.25
C ALA A 169 1.82 -4.61 -6.56
N VAL A 170 1.87 -5.45 -5.53
CA VAL A 170 2.25 -6.86 -5.67
C VAL A 170 1.18 -7.73 -5.05
N VAL A 171 0.69 -8.73 -5.77
CA VAL A 171 -0.21 -9.75 -5.23
C VAL A 171 0.58 -11.02 -5.00
N TYR A 172 0.58 -11.49 -3.75
CA TYR A 172 1.15 -12.79 -3.37
C TYR A 172 0.03 -13.78 -3.10
N PHE A 173 0.17 -14.98 -3.64
CA PHE A 173 -0.80 -16.05 -3.49
C PHE A 173 -0.10 -17.41 -3.54
N SER A 174 -0.72 -18.44 -2.99
CA SER A 174 -0.14 -19.79 -3.07
C SER A 174 -0.26 -20.35 -4.50
N GLU A 175 0.81 -20.99 -4.98
CA GLU A 175 0.86 -21.71 -6.26
C GLU A 175 -0.31 -22.69 -6.42
N LYS A 176 -0.77 -23.33 -5.33
CA LYS A 176 -1.88 -24.30 -5.39
C LYS A 176 -3.25 -23.67 -5.60
N GLN A 177 -3.42 -22.36 -5.38
CA GLN A 177 -4.72 -21.70 -5.53
C GLN A 177 -5.15 -21.57 -6.99
N LYS A 178 -4.22 -21.62 -7.96
CA LYS A 178 -4.47 -21.57 -9.42
C LYS A 178 -5.49 -20.49 -9.83
N ILE A 179 -5.44 -19.31 -9.21
CA ILE A 179 -6.38 -18.21 -9.47
C ILE A 179 -6.15 -17.70 -10.90
N PRO A 180 -7.20 -17.62 -11.75
CA PRO A 180 -7.07 -17.28 -13.17
C PRO A 180 -7.02 -15.75 -13.37
N PHE A 181 -5.88 -15.13 -13.06
CA PHE A 181 -5.63 -13.71 -13.30
C PHE A 181 -5.56 -13.35 -14.79
N GLY A 182 -6.25 -12.27 -15.19
CA GLY A 182 -6.46 -11.91 -16.59
C GLY A 182 -5.73 -10.64 -17.07
N LEU A 183 -5.34 -9.73 -16.18
CA LEU A 183 -4.81 -8.40 -16.57
C LEU A 183 -3.27 -8.32 -16.61
N ALA A 184 -2.56 -9.36 -16.18
CA ALA A 184 -1.10 -9.37 -16.03
C ALA A 184 -0.31 -9.02 -17.32
N ALA A 185 -0.87 -9.28 -18.51
CA ALA A 185 -0.15 -9.14 -19.79
C ALA A 185 -0.24 -7.75 -20.46
N ILE A 186 -1.01 -6.80 -19.93
CA ILE A 186 -1.35 -5.52 -20.61
C ILE A 186 -0.70 -4.31 -19.92
N GLN A 187 0.32 -4.52 -19.09
CA GLN A 187 0.92 -3.46 -18.28
C GLN A 187 2.05 -2.74 -19.04
N ASP A 188 1.98 -1.41 -19.11
CA ASP A 188 3.07 -0.57 -19.62
C ASP A 188 4.21 -0.54 -18.59
N MET A 189 5.32 -1.17 -18.93
CA MET A 189 6.54 -1.24 -18.12
C MET A 189 7.48 -0.05 -18.43
N GLY A 190 6.96 1.09 -18.87
CA GLY A 190 7.74 2.26 -19.30
C GLY A 190 8.65 2.91 -18.24
N GLY A 191 8.49 2.60 -16.94
CA GLY A 191 9.31 3.16 -15.84
C GLY A 191 10.47 2.27 -15.33
N HIS A 192 10.75 1.12 -15.95
CA HIS A 192 11.42 0.01 -15.27
C HIS A 192 12.95 0.03 -15.07
N GLU A 193 13.65 1.15 -15.33
CA GLU A 193 15.11 1.19 -15.08
C GLU A 193 15.49 1.29 -13.59
N SER A 194 14.54 1.56 -12.68
CA SER A 194 14.78 1.75 -11.24
C SER A 194 14.46 0.53 -10.35
N PHE A 195 13.91 -0.56 -10.88
CA PHE A 195 13.15 -1.52 -10.06
C PHE A 195 13.94 -2.56 -9.25
N ILE A 196 15.28 -2.56 -9.30
CA ILE A 196 16.07 -3.58 -8.58
C ILE A 196 17.32 -2.97 -7.98
N GLN A 197 17.14 -2.20 -6.91
CA GLN A 197 18.00 -2.27 -5.73
C GLN A 197 17.10 -1.99 -4.52
N ARG A 198 16.59 -3.05 -3.89
CA ARG A 198 15.90 -2.94 -2.60
C ARG A 198 16.97 -2.85 -1.51
N PRO A 199 17.02 -1.78 -0.68
CA PRO A 199 17.69 -1.86 0.61
C PRO A 199 16.93 -2.82 1.53
N GLU A 200 17.62 -3.43 2.47
CA GLU A 200 16.99 -4.25 3.51
C GLU A 200 15.99 -3.40 4.30
N ALA A 201 14.76 -3.90 4.48
CA ALA A 201 13.73 -3.20 5.22
C ALA A 201 14.02 -3.27 6.72
N SER A 202 14.66 -2.26 7.29
CA SER A 202 14.72 -2.06 8.73
C SER A 202 13.44 -1.36 9.21
N SER A 203 12.52 -2.14 9.78
CA SER A 203 11.32 -1.59 10.41
C SER A 203 11.67 -0.86 11.70
N SER A 204 11.32 0.43 11.83
CA SER A 204 11.03 1.02 13.14
C SER A 204 9.99 2.13 13.00
N ARG A 205 9.19 2.38 14.04
CA ARG A 205 8.17 3.46 14.07
C ARG A 205 8.81 4.86 14.17
N SER A 206 10.04 5.03 13.69
CA SER A 206 10.90 6.22 13.81
C SER A 206 11.16 6.86 12.44
N ASP A 207 10.44 6.43 11.40
CA ASP A 207 10.95 6.56 10.03
C ASP A 207 10.87 7.99 9.43
N ARG A 208 10.47 9.00 10.20
CA ARG A 208 10.18 10.34 9.67
C ARG A 208 10.49 11.43 10.68
N VAL A 209 11.03 12.54 10.20
CA VAL A 209 11.07 13.79 10.97
C VAL A 209 10.34 14.87 10.20
N ILE A 210 9.49 15.57 10.95
CA ILE A 210 8.72 16.70 10.46
C ILE A 210 9.51 17.96 10.83
N VAL A 211 9.83 18.76 9.83
CA VAL A 211 10.49 20.05 10.02
C VAL A 211 9.53 21.14 9.58
N GLN A 212 9.22 22.04 10.50
CA GLN A 212 8.47 23.25 10.18
C GLN A 212 9.45 24.31 9.68
N CYS A 213 9.28 24.74 8.43
CA CYS A 213 10.11 25.74 7.79
C CYS A 213 9.29 26.56 6.79
N ASP A 214 9.49 27.87 6.78
CA ASP A 214 8.84 28.71 5.78
C ASP A 214 9.31 28.29 4.39
N GLN A 215 8.40 28.29 3.41
CA GLN A 215 8.75 28.00 2.01
C GLN A 215 9.34 26.58 1.80
N ALA A 216 8.80 25.57 2.49
CA ALA A 216 9.26 24.17 2.43
C ALA A 216 9.51 23.63 1.01
N LEU A 217 8.65 23.97 0.03
CA LEU A 217 8.82 23.54 -1.37
C LEU A 217 10.10 24.14 -1.99
N GLN A 218 10.40 25.41 -1.69
CA GLN A 218 11.58 26.09 -2.18
C GLN A 218 12.84 25.54 -1.51
N ILE A 219 12.77 25.18 -0.23
CA ILE A 219 13.86 24.52 0.49
C ILE A 219 14.14 23.14 -0.11
N LYS A 220 13.11 22.33 -0.38
CA LYS A 220 13.25 21.04 -1.06
C LYS A 220 13.97 21.18 -2.40
N GLY A 221 13.56 22.17 -3.21
CA GLY A 221 14.20 22.48 -4.48
C GLY A 221 15.63 22.99 -4.34
N TYR A 222 15.90 23.85 -3.35
CA TYR A 222 17.21 24.43 -3.10
C TYR A 222 18.25 23.39 -2.66
N LEU A 223 17.84 22.48 -1.79
CA LEU A 223 18.64 21.35 -1.33
C LEU A 223 18.67 20.19 -2.33
N ASN A 224 17.97 20.31 -3.47
CA ASN A 224 17.85 19.30 -4.50
C ASN A 224 17.42 17.92 -3.95
N LEU A 225 16.52 17.93 -2.96
CA LEU A 225 16.05 16.72 -2.31
C LEU A 225 15.11 15.97 -3.24
N LYS A 226 15.39 14.69 -3.44
CA LYS A 226 14.53 13.81 -4.23
C LYS A 226 13.23 13.55 -3.48
N SER A 227 12.19 13.18 -4.21
CA SER A 227 10.91 12.77 -3.62
C SER A 227 11.02 11.56 -2.69
N SER A 228 12.08 10.74 -2.84
CA SER A 228 12.41 9.63 -1.94
C SER A 228 13.06 10.07 -0.63
N GLU A 229 13.57 11.31 -0.55
CA GLU A 229 14.31 11.86 0.58
C GLU A 229 13.48 12.86 1.37
N ALA A 230 12.69 13.68 0.67
CA ALA A 230 11.80 14.66 1.27
C ALA A 230 10.56 14.91 0.42
N PHE A 231 9.45 15.24 1.07
CA PHE A 231 8.25 15.74 0.39
C PHE A 231 7.63 16.89 1.16
N VAL A 232 6.85 17.67 0.44
CA VAL A 232 6.07 18.76 1.00
C VAL A 232 4.61 18.53 0.73
N ALA A 233 3.77 18.94 1.67
CA ALA A 233 2.34 18.77 1.59
C ALA A 233 1.80 19.33 0.24
N ASN A 234 2.32 20.46 -0.21
CA ASN A 234 1.91 21.15 -1.44
C ASN A 234 2.16 20.40 -2.76
N GLU A 235 2.88 19.26 -2.74
CA GLU A 235 3.05 18.40 -3.91
C GLU A 235 1.83 17.51 -4.16
N PHE A 236 0.92 17.40 -3.20
CA PHE A 236 -0.28 16.59 -3.33
C PHE A 236 -1.45 17.38 -3.93
N PRO A 237 -2.35 16.70 -4.69
CA PRO A 237 -3.60 17.29 -5.13
C PRO A 237 -4.44 17.85 -3.97
N SER A 238 -5.20 18.92 -4.22
CA SER A 238 -5.99 19.62 -3.19
C SER A 238 -6.94 18.72 -2.41
N TRP A 239 -7.52 17.69 -3.04
CA TRP A 239 -8.42 16.74 -2.36
C TRP A 239 -7.72 15.85 -1.32
N VAL A 240 -6.41 15.63 -1.46
CA VAL A 240 -5.57 15.00 -0.42
C VAL A 240 -5.41 15.97 0.75
N THR A 241 -5.29 17.27 0.46
CA THR A 241 -5.10 18.32 1.46
C THR A 241 -6.33 18.57 2.33
N ASP A 242 -7.52 18.33 1.79
CA ASP A 242 -8.81 18.48 2.50
C ASP A 242 -9.00 17.46 3.63
N LYS A 243 -8.22 16.36 3.64
CA LYS A 243 -8.29 15.31 4.67
C LYS A 243 -7.20 15.43 5.74
N TRP A 244 -6.34 16.45 5.68
CA TRP A 244 -5.19 16.59 6.57
C TRP A 244 -5.52 16.95 8.00
N VAL A 245 -6.61 17.69 8.27
CA VAL A 245 -7.07 17.97 9.64
C VAL A 245 -7.43 16.67 10.39
N THR A 246 -7.82 15.64 9.64
CA THR A 246 -8.08 14.29 10.17
C THR A 246 -6.78 13.52 10.44
N TRP A 247 -5.69 13.81 9.72
CA TRP A 247 -4.41 13.09 9.80
C TRP A 247 -3.40 13.77 10.74
N TRP A 248 -3.52 15.08 10.92
CA TRP A 248 -2.71 15.91 11.82
C TRP A 248 -3.61 16.87 12.58
N PRO A 249 -4.19 16.44 13.71
CA PRO A 249 -5.14 17.24 14.50
C PRO A 249 -4.52 18.55 15.02
N GLU A 250 -3.19 18.58 15.15
CA GLU A 250 -2.39 19.72 15.60
C GLU A 250 -2.33 20.85 14.55
N ILE A 251 -2.62 20.53 13.29
CA ILE A 251 -2.60 21.49 12.20
C ILE A 251 -3.98 22.12 12.07
N THR A 252 -4.14 23.25 12.74
CA THR A 252 -5.39 24.02 12.80
C THR A 252 -5.57 24.97 11.61
N GLN A 253 -4.53 25.19 10.79
CA GLN A 253 -4.57 26.10 9.64
C GLN A 253 -3.91 25.48 8.39
N PRO A 254 -4.54 25.60 7.19
CA PRO A 254 -3.96 25.15 5.92
C PRO A 254 -2.61 25.80 5.57
N SER A 255 -2.35 27.01 6.07
CA SER A 255 -1.08 27.72 5.91
C SER A 255 0.09 26.98 6.55
N THR A 256 -0.14 26.30 7.69
CA THR A 256 0.87 25.52 8.40
C THR A 256 1.38 24.36 7.55
N LEU A 257 0.50 23.72 6.78
CA LEU A 257 0.85 22.61 5.88
C LEU A 257 1.78 23.03 4.75
N LYS A 258 1.66 24.29 4.30
CA LYS A 258 2.54 24.84 3.27
C LYS A 258 3.99 24.99 3.75
N GLY A 259 4.21 25.01 5.06
CA GLY A 259 5.52 25.10 5.70
C GLY A 259 6.03 23.78 6.27
N LEU A 260 5.42 22.63 5.90
CA LEU A 260 5.89 21.33 6.36
C LEU A 260 6.79 20.66 5.33
N LEU A 261 8.01 20.39 5.76
CA LEU A 261 8.96 19.52 5.07
C LEU A 261 9.03 18.20 5.84
N ILE A 262 8.70 17.10 5.18
CA ILE A 262 8.72 15.77 5.78
C ILE A 262 9.90 15.01 5.20
N LEU A 263 10.81 14.59 6.08
CA LEU A 263 12.05 13.93 5.72
C LEU A 263 11.97 12.43 6.00
N ALA A 264 12.55 11.63 5.10
CA ALA A 264 12.80 10.22 5.35
C ALA A 264 13.88 10.05 6.42
N SER A 265 13.67 9.10 7.34
CA SER A 265 14.65 8.67 8.34
C SER A 265 16.01 8.31 7.74
N ASP A 266 16.03 7.53 6.66
CA ASP A 266 17.25 7.20 5.91
C ASP A 266 18.05 8.45 5.50
N TYR A 267 17.37 9.54 5.14
CA TYR A 267 18.02 10.79 4.79
C TYR A 267 18.67 11.42 6.03
N ILE A 268 18.02 11.35 7.18
CA ILE A 268 18.49 11.93 8.45
C ILE A 268 19.69 11.16 9.00
N GLU A 269 19.63 9.83 8.96
CA GLU A 269 20.74 8.98 9.39
C GLU A 269 22.01 9.24 8.55
N ARG A 270 21.83 9.50 7.26
CA ARG A 270 22.93 9.84 6.34
C ARG A 270 23.39 11.29 6.45
N ASN A 271 22.52 12.18 6.93
CA ASN A 271 22.76 13.63 7.03
C ASN A 271 22.44 14.13 8.45
N PRO A 272 23.29 13.85 9.45
CA PRO A 272 23.05 14.23 10.83
C PRO A 272 22.96 15.76 11.04
N ASP A 273 23.47 16.55 10.11
CA ASP A 273 23.43 18.02 10.08
C ASP A 273 22.22 18.59 9.29
N TYR A 274 21.22 17.76 8.95
CA TYR A 274 20.07 18.16 8.13
C TYR A 274 19.34 19.41 8.65
N LEU A 275 19.23 19.60 9.97
CA LEU A 275 18.58 20.77 10.56
C LEU A 275 19.33 22.06 10.26
N ASP A 276 20.66 22.01 10.31
CA ASP A 276 21.50 23.17 10.01
C ASP A 276 21.50 23.47 8.51
N GLN A 277 21.51 22.43 7.67
CA GLN A 277 21.35 22.58 6.22
C GLN A 277 20.01 23.24 5.86
N ILE A 278 18.91 22.81 6.48
CA ILE A 278 17.58 23.39 6.26
C ILE A 278 17.52 24.84 6.74
N LYS A 279 18.04 25.16 7.93
CA LYS A 279 18.10 26.54 8.44
C LYS A 279 18.95 27.45 7.55
N ASN A 280 20.09 26.95 7.07
CA ASN A 280 20.96 27.69 6.17
C ASN A 280 20.30 27.93 4.81
N ALA A 281 19.64 26.91 4.25
CA ALA A 281 18.85 27.04 3.03
C ALA A 281 17.73 28.06 3.20
N GLU A 282 16.98 27.99 4.31
CA GLU A 282 15.92 28.95 4.62
C GLU A 282 16.46 30.40 4.73
N ALA A 283 17.58 30.60 5.41
CA ALA A 283 18.22 31.90 5.53
C ALA A 283 18.68 32.44 4.16
N GLN A 284 19.27 31.57 3.31
CA GLN A 284 19.71 31.93 1.97
C GLN A 284 18.54 32.25 1.03
N ILE A 285 17.46 31.46 1.06
CA ILE A 285 16.25 31.74 0.28
C ILE A 285 15.62 33.06 0.76
N LYS A 286 15.56 33.32 2.07
CA LYS A 286 15.10 34.60 2.63
C LYS A 286 15.97 35.79 2.18
N GLN A 287 17.29 35.59 2.03
CA GLN A 287 18.17 36.62 1.48
C GLN A 287 17.94 36.83 -0.03
N LEU A 288 17.89 35.76 -0.82
CA LEU A 288 17.68 35.81 -2.27
C LEU A 288 16.31 36.39 -2.65
N SER A 289 15.28 36.14 -1.85
CA SER A 289 13.94 36.69 -2.04
C SER A 289 13.85 38.18 -1.68
N ARG A 290 14.70 38.68 -0.77
CA ARG A 290 14.82 40.12 -0.46
C ARG A 290 15.47 40.94 -1.58
N TRP A 291 16.22 40.29 -2.49
CA TRP A 291 16.86 40.93 -3.64
C TRP A 291 15.95 41.01 -4.87
N LYS A 292 14.73 40.46 -4.80
CA LYS A 292 13.65 40.72 -5.77
C LYS A 292 12.88 41.98 -5.35
N ILE A 293 13.52 43.14 -5.47
CA ILE A 293 12.88 44.46 -5.54
C ILE A 293 13.50 45.18 -6.74
#